data_AF-A0A538M848-F1
#
_entry.id   AF-A0A538M848-F1
#
_cell.length_a   1.000
_cell.length_b   1.000
_cell.length_c   1.000
_cell.angle_alpha   90.00
_cell.angle_beta   90.00
_cell.angle_gamma   90.00
#
_symmetry.space_group_name_H-M   'P 1'
#
loop_
_entity.id
_entity.type
_entity.pdbx_description
1 polymer ?
#
loop_
_entity_poly.entity_id
_entity_poly.type
_entity_poly.pdbx_seq_one_letter_code
_entity_poly.pdbx_strand_id
1 'polypeptide(L)'
;MAGSPSCVCRSPFPQIPSIERMFEWGGRMYAPLPASVKTAGPDYARSVGKTPNAPIREELTRHQPGDVVAIRELWDGRVWYAWPAVVVRDEPNLQMLHVPANARCRQPVDAAGRPLRLPTDRWTLQDVRRGPNSMLSFAFPDTPYAVILGFDERGELFEYYVNLEEPLTRSAAGFDTVDHLLDVTIPPDRSGWSWKDEDELLEAVARGIFTEEDAAWFRFWGERGAEHVLLQEPPFDRDWSRWRPEPGWEDADLPGNWDLAPG
;
A
#
# COMPACT_ATOMS: atom_id res chain seq x y z
N MET A 1 60.63 -32.56 2.77
CA MET A 1 59.31 -32.68 2.11
C MET A 1 58.25 -32.78 3.20
N ALA A 2 57.46 -31.73 3.38
CA ALA A 2 56.23 -31.76 4.19
C ALA A 2 55.26 -30.82 3.47
N GLY A 3 54.15 -31.38 2.97
CA GLY A 3 53.16 -30.69 2.15
C GLY A 3 52.10 -29.99 2.99
N SER A 4 51.64 -28.84 2.50
CA SER A 4 50.53 -28.05 3.05
C SER A 4 49.18 -28.79 2.94
N PRO A 5 48.25 -28.62 3.90
CA PRO A 5 46.85 -28.96 3.69
C PRO A 5 46.06 -27.72 3.22
N SER A 6 45.29 -27.92 2.15
CA SER A 6 44.38 -26.98 1.52
C SER A 6 43.11 -26.73 2.34
N CYS A 7 42.65 -25.47 2.29
CA CYS A 7 41.36 -24.98 2.79
C CYS A 7 40.17 -25.67 2.09
N VAL A 8 39.13 -26.05 2.84
CA VAL A 8 37.80 -26.37 2.30
C VAL A 8 36.77 -25.51 3.02
N CYS A 9 36.31 -24.45 2.34
CA CYS A 9 35.16 -23.67 2.77
C CYS A 9 33.88 -24.48 2.54
N ARG A 10 33.10 -24.73 3.60
CA ARG A 10 31.73 -25.24 3.47
C ARG A 10 30.79 -24.06 3.19
N SER A 11 30.05 -24.17 2.09
CA SER A 11 29.02 -23.23 1.67
C SER A 11 27.81 -23.27 2.63
N PRO A 12 27.27 -22.12 3.09
CA PRO A 12 26.06 -22.05 3.90
C PRO A 12 24.86 -21.73 3.02
N PHE A 13 24.42 -22.67 2.18
CA PHE A 13 23.14 -22.55 1.48
C PHE A 13 22.26 -23.76 1.83
N PRO A 14 21.04 -23.56 2.36
CA PRO A 14 20.08 -24.64 2.52
C PRO A 14 19.65 -25.17 1.14
N GLN A 15 19.43 -26.49 1.10
CA GLN A 15 19.03 -27.26 -0.08
C GLN A 15 17.71 -26.74 -0.66
N ILE A 16 17.66 -26.57 -1.98
CA ILE A 16 16.49 -26.11 -2.75
C ILE A 16 15.36 -27.17 -2.63
N PRO A 17 14.15 -26.81 -2.16
CA PRO A 17 13.00 -27.71 -2.18
C PRO A 17 12.49 -27.96 -3.62
N SER A 18 11.89 -29.12 -3.85
CA SER A 18 11.46 -29.61 -5.16
C SER A 18 10.43 -28.70 -5.86
N ILE A 19 10.53 -28.65 -7.18
CA ILE A 19 9.93 -27.75 -8.19
C ILE A 19 8.37 -27.67 -8.25
N GLU A 20 7.60 -28.29 -7.35
CA GLU A 20 6.18 -28.55 -7.62
C GLU A 20 5.13 -27.52 -7.10
N ARG A 21 5.51 -26.35 -6.57
CA ARG A 21 4.53 -25.28 -6.21
C ARG A 21 5.09 -23.87 -6.35
N MET A 22 5.24 -23.38 -7.58
CA MET A 22 5.54 -21.97 -7.88
C MET A 22 4.27 -21.24 -8.33
N PHE A 23 4.17 -19.93 -8.09
CA PHE A 23 3.10 -19.08 -8.62
C PHE A 23 3.69 -18.04 -9.58
N GLU A 24 2.92 -17.67 -10.61
CA GLU A 24 3.35 -16.79 -11.69
C GLU A 24 2.80 -15.37 -11.49
N TRP A 25 3.70 -14.39 -11.50
CA TRP A 25 3.35 -12.96 -11.47
C TRP A 25 4.31 -12.21 -12.40
N GLY A 26 3.79 -11.24 -13.17
CA GLY A 26 4.61 -10.46 -14.11
C GLY A 26 5.40 -11.27 -15.15
N GLY A 27 5.01 -12.53 -15.42
CA GLY A 27 5.74 -13.45 -16.33
C GLY A 27 6.98 -14.12 -15.70
N ARG A 28 7.12 -14.12 -14.36
CA ARG A 28 8.17 -14.86 -13.63
C ARG A 28 7.57 -15.74 -12.53
N MET A 29 8.33 -16.79 -12.20
CA MET A 29 7.95 -17.82 -11.23
C MET A 29 8.59 -17.55 -9.86
N TYR A 30 7.79 -17.46 -8.81
CA TYR A 30 8.25 -17.17 -7.45
C TYR A 30 8.17 -18.40 -6.53
N ALA A 31 9.04 -18.42 -5.51
CA ALA A 31 9.02 -19.44 -4.46
C ALA A 31 7.72 -19.38 -3.65
N PRO A 32 7.18 -20.54 -3.19
CA PRO A 32 5.94 -20.59 -2.44
C PRO A 32 6.06 -19.85 -1.10
N LEU A 33 4.92 -19.32 -0.65
CA LEU A 33 4.72 -18.82 0.70
C LEU A 33 5.20 -19.84 1.76
N PRO A 34 5.70 -19.41 2.93
CA PRO A 34 5.93 -20.30 4.07
C PRO A 34 4.67 -21.09 4.37
N ALA A 35 4.79 -22.37 4.75
CA ALA A 35 3.64 -23.26 4.99
C ALA A 35 2.66 -22.78 6.09
N SER A 36 3.06 -21.77 6.88
CA SER A 36 2.23 -21.09 7.89
C SER A 36 1.35 -19.98 7.31
N VAL A 37 1.59 -19.53 6.08
CA VAL A 37 0.78 -18.50 5.42
C VAL A 37 -0.26 -19.21 4.58
N LYS A 38 -1.53 -19.12 4.98
CA LYS A 38 -2.62 -19.66 4.18
C LYS A 38 -2.59 -19.01 2.80
N THR A 39 -2.64 -19.85 1.77
CA THR A 39 -2.72 -19.43 0.37
C THR A 39 -3.79 -18.35 0.22
N ALA A 40 -3.42 -17.25 -0.42
CA ALA A 40 -4.30 -16.15 -0.82
C ALA A 40 -5.47 -16.71 -1.65
N GLY A 41 -6.55 -17.05 -0.96
CA GLY A 41 -7.87 -17.13 -1.51
C GLY A 41 -8.62 -15.84 -1.17
N PRO A 42 -9.67 -15.49 -1.91
CA PRO A 42 -10.49 -14.29 -1.71
C PRO A 42 -11.14 -14.17 -0.31
N ASP A 43 -10.95 -15.15 0.57
CA ASP A 43 -11.50 -15.19 1.92
C ASP A 43 -10.52 -14.72 3.02
N TYR A 44 -9.20 -14.66 2.78
CA TYR A 44 -8.26 -14.13 3.79
C TYR A 44 -8.35 -12.60 3.90
N ALA A 45 -8.34 -11.91 2.77
CA ALA A 45 -8.58 -10.46 2.67
C ALA A 45 -9.98 -10.04 3.17
N ARG A 46 -10.94 -10.98 3.27
CA ARG A 46 -12.25 -10.70 3.88
C ARG A 46 -12.25 -10.77 5.41
N SER A 47 -11.18 -11.26 6.02
CA SER A 47 -11.15 -11.59 7.45
C SER A 47 -10.41 -10.57 8.32
N VAL A 48 -9.65 -9.65 7.70
CA VAL A 48 -8.98 -8.55 8.39
C VAL A 48 -9.89 -7.33 8.27
N GLY A 49 -10.50 -6.90 9.38
CA GLY A 49 -11.56 -5.88 9.36
C GLY A 49 -12.88 -6.39 8.77
N LYS A 50 -13.85 -6.71 9.63
CA LYS A 50 -15.18 -7.21 9.19
C LYS A 50 -15.92 -6.14 8.38
N THR A 51 -15.78 -6.17 7.06
CA THR A 51 -16.73 -5.53 6.15
C THR A 51 -17.82 -6.57 5.83
N PRO A 52 -19.11 -6.31 6.12
CA PRO A 52 -20.18 -7.21 5.74
C PRO A 52 -20.16 -7.45 4.22
N ASN A 53 -20.44 -8.69 3.80
CA ASN A 53 -20.63 -9.04 2.39
C ASN A 53 -21.59 -8.07 1.70
N ALA A 54 -21.05 -7.12 0.95
CA ALA A 54 -21.83 -6.28 0.06
C ALA A 54 -22.38 -7.14 -1.09
N PRO A 55 -23.66 -6.93 -1.51
CA PRO A 55 -24.22 -7.62 -2.67
C PRO A 55 -23.40 -7.30 -3.92
N ILE A 56 -23.44 -8.20 -4.91
CA ILE A 56 -22.78 -8.08 -6.22
C ILE A 56 -22.91 -6.64 -6.71
N ARG A 57 -21.81 -5.88 -6.60
CA ARG A 57 -21.76 -4.46 -6.88
C ARG A 57 -22.07 -4.28 -8.36
N GLU A 58 -22.92 -3.32 -8.70
CA GLU A 58 -22.93 -2.75 -10.05
C GLU A 58 -21.46 -2.56 -10.46
N GLU A 59 -21.06 -2.98 -11.66
CA GLU A 59 -19.70 -2.73 -12.16
C GLU A 59 -19.49 -1.22 -12.19
N LEU A 60 -18.96 -0.67 -11.09
CA LEU A 60 -18.61 0.72 -10.99
C LEU A 60 -17.63 0.99 -12.12
N THR A 61 -18.04 1.88 -13.02
CA THR A 61 -17.29 2.17 -14.24
C THR A 61 -15.92 2.72 -13.87
N ARG A 62 -14.94 2.45 -14.74
CA ARG A 62 -13.61 3.03 -14.60
C ARG A 62 -13.66 4.55 -14.64
N HIS A 63 -12.80 5.16 -13.85
CA HIS A 63 -12.56 6.60 -13.85
C HIS A 63 -11.74 7.00 -15.08
N GLN A 64 -11.95 8.23 -15.53
CA GLN A 64 -11.15 8.83 -16.58
C GLN A 64 -9.95 9.59 -15.98
N PRO A 65 -8.85 9.74 -16.74
CA PRO A 65 -7.77 10.63 -16.33
C PRO A 65 -8.29 12.05 -16.05
N GLY A 66 -7.92 12.61 -14.91
CA GLY A 66 -8.39 13.90 -14.42
C GLY A 66 -9.63 13.86 -13.52
N ASP A 67 -10.30 12.71 -13.39
CA ASP A 67 -11.37 12.55 -12.40
C ASP A 67 -10.83 12.75 -10.99
N VAL A 68 -11.54 13.53 -10.18
CA VAL A 68 -11.25 13.70 -8.76
C VAL A 68 -12.03 12.67 -7.96
N VAL A 69 -11.31 11.89 -7.16
CA VAL A 69 -11.81 10.78 -6.36
C VAL A 69 -11.38 10.91 -4.91
N ALA A 70 -12.08 10.24 -4.00
CA ALA A 70 -11.61 10.00 -2.64
C ALA A 70 -10.89 8.63 -2.60
N ILE A 71 -9.74 8.60 -1.94
CA ILE A 71 -9.19 7.37 -1.37
C ILE A 71 -9.60 7.34 0.09
N ARG A 72 -10.22 6.23 0.52
CA ARG A 72 -10.79 6.07 1.85
C ARG A 72 -10.22 4.83 2.51
N GLU A 73 -9.52 5.03 3.61
CA GLU A 73 -9.23 3.94 4.54
C GLU A 73 -10.48 3.64 5.34
N LEU A 74 -10.84 2.37 5.42
CA LEU A 74 -12.00 1.89 6.16
C LEU A 74 -11.54 1.17 7.43
N TRP A 75 -12.32 1.36 8.49
CA TRP A 75 -12.23 0.57 9.70
C TRP A 75 -13.62 0.28 10.24
N ASP A 76 -13.91 -1.00 10.50
CA ASP A 76 -15.21 -1.48 11.01
C ASP A 76 -16.41 -0.91 10.21
N GLY A 77 -16.31 -0.94 8.87
CA GLY A 77 -17.34 -0.46 7.95
C GLY A 77 -17.54 1.06 7.92
N ARG A 78 -16.64 1.85 8.50
CA ARG A 78 -16.70 3.32 8.56
C ARG A 78 -15.40 3.91 8.02
N VAL A 79 -15.46 5.14 7.50
CA VAL A 79 -14.25 5.85 7.06
C VAL A 79 -13.36 6.16 8.26
N TRP A 80 -12.14 5.66 8.22
CA TRP A 80 -11.06 5.91 9.17
C TRP A 80 -10.26 7.15 8.78
N TYR A 81 -9.84 7.22 7.51
CA TYR A 81 -9.12 8.35 6.93
C TYR A 81 -9.60 8.56 5.48
N ALA A 82 -9.65 9.80 5.00
CA ALA A 82 -9.93 10.07 3.58
C ALA A 82 -9.10 11.23 3.02
N TRP A 83 -8.63 11.08 1.79
CA TRP A 83 -7.89 12.12 1.06
C TRP A 83 -8.30 12.17 -0.41
N PRO A 84 -8.17 13.34 -1.07
CA PRO A 84 -8.44 13.46 -2.48
C PRO A 84 -7.31 12.87 -3.30
N ALA A 85 -7.66 12.34 -4.45
CA ALA A 85 -6.72 12.01 -5.51
C ALA A 85 -7.30 12.37 -6.88
N VAL A 86 -6.41 12.65 -7.81
CA VAL A 86 -6.72 12.77 -9.24
C VAL A 86 -6.31 11.49 -9.92
N VAL A 87 -7.22 10.92 -10.70
CA VAL A 87 -6.94 9.71 -11.47
C VAL A 87 -5.96 10.05 -12.58
N VAL A 88 -4.77 9.42 -12.56
CA VAL A 88 -3.79 9.52 -13.64
C VAL A 88 -4.05 8.43 -14.68
N ARG A 89 -4.36 7.23 -14.20
CA ARG A 89 -4.70 6.07 -15.02
C ARG A 89 -5.54 5.10 -14.21
N ASP A 90 -6.54 4.51 -14.85
CA ASP A 90 -7.39 3.51 -14.24
C ASP A 90 -7.61 2.34 -15.21
N GLU A 91 -6.74 1.33 -15.08
CA GLU A 91 -6.65 0.18 -15.98
C GLU A 91 -6.92 -1.12 -15.20
N PRO A 92 -7.24 -2.25 -15.87
CA PRO A 92 -7.62 -3.46 -15.15
C PRO A 92 -6.46 -4.05 -14.33
N ASN A 93 -5.21 -3.66 -14.62
CA ASN A 93 -4.01 -4.14 -13.95
C ASN A 93 -3.26 -3.06 -13.16
N LEU A 94 -3.77 -1.81 -13.13
CA LEU A 94 -3.07 -0.70 -12.51
C LEU A 94 -4.01 0.49 -12.26
N GLN A 95 -4.05 0.95 -11.02
CA GLN A 95 -4.59 2.26 -10.66
C GLN A 95 -3.42 3.20 -10.36
N MET A 96 -3.29 4.28 -11.11
CA MET A 96 -2.34 5.36 -10.83
C MET A 96 -3.09 6.61 -10.39
N LEU A 97 -2.73 7.11 -9.20
CA LEU A 97 -3.45 8.19 -8.53
C LEU A 97 -2.45 9.27 -8.11
N HIS A 98 -2.78 10.53 -8.38
CA HIS A 98 -2.00 11.67 -7.90
C HIS A 98 -2.68 12.29 -6.69
N VAL A 99 -1.94 12.48 -5.60
CA VAL A 99 -2.42 13.28 -4.45
C VAL A 99 -1.71 14.64 -4.49
N PRO A 100 -2.45 15.75 -4.56
CA PRO A 100 -1.84 17.07 -4.66
C PRO A 100 -1.11 17.46 -3.37
N ALA A 101 -0.13 18.35 -3.51
CA ALA A 101 0.49 19.01 -2.38
C ALA A 101 -0.56 19.74 -1.55
N ASN A 102 -0.37 19.80 -0.22
CA ASN A 102 -1.28 20.49 0.69
C ASN A 102 -2.74 19.98 0.65
N ALA A 103 -2.96 18.74 0.21
CA ALA A 103 -4.29 18.12 0.15
C ALA A 103 -5.03 18.26 1.48
N ARG A 104 -6.31 18.66 1.41
CA ARG A 104 -7.22 18.69 2.56
C ARG A 104 -7.80 17.29 2.74
N CYS A 105 -7.53 16.71 3.90
CA CYS A 105 -7.88 15.34 4.23
C CYS A 105 -8.77 15.30 5.48
N ARG A 106 -9.32 14.13 5.75
CA ARG A 106 -10.14 13.83 6.92
C ARG A 106 -9.42 12.77 7.72
N GLN A 107 -8.95 13.13 8.92
CA GLN A 107 -8.22 12.21 9.79
C GLN A 107 -9.05 11.83 11.03
N PRO A 108 -8.81 10.65 11.61
CA PRO A 108 -9.49 10.20 12.80
C PRO A 108 -8.93 10.89 14.05
N VAL A 109 -9.83 11.34 14.92
CA VAL A 109 -9.51 11.90 16.22
C VAL A 109 -10.36 11.33 17.33
N ASP A 110 -9.79 11.33 18.54
CA ASP A 110 -10.50 10.99 19.75
C ASP A 110 -11.48 12.10 20.20
N ALA A 111 -12.20 11.86 21.31
CA ALA A 111 -13.17 12.81 21.86
C ALA A 111 -12.56 14.16 22.30
N ALA A 112 -11.23 14.24 22.46
CA ALA A 112 -10.50 15.47 22.78
C ALA A 112 -9.91 16.15 21.53
N GLY A 113 -10.18 15.64 20.32
CA GLY A 113 -9.65 16.16 19.07
C GLY A 113 -8.18 15.78 18.81
N ARG A 114 -7.64 14.78 19.53
CA ARG A 114 -6.27 14.32 19.33
C ARG A 114 -6.21 13.29 18.18
N PRO A 115 -5.25 13.41 17.24
CA PRO A 115 -5.04 12.43 16.18
C PRO A 115 -4.89 11.02 16.73
N LEU A 116 -5.57 10.06 16.11
CA LEU A 116 -5.42 8.64 16.40
C LEU A 116 -4.47 8.02 15.38
N ARG A 117 -3.45 7.31 15.86
CA ARG A 117 -2.53 6.53 15.02
C ARG A 117 -3.10 5.15 14.69
N LEU A 118 -3.71 4.52 15.69
CA LEU A 118 -4.30 3.19 15.55
C LEU A 118 -5.83 3.24 15.63
N PRO A 119 -6.52 2.37 14.88
CA PRO A 119 -7.95 2.21 14.98
C PRO A 119 -8.48 1.98 16.41
N THR A 120 -9.64 2.55 16.69
CA THR A 120 -10.37 2.44 17.97
C THR A 120 -11.85 2.17 17.72
N ASP A 121 -12.62 1.92 18.79
CA ASP A 121 -14.08 1.77 18.71
C ASP A 121 -14.82 3.10 18.45
N ARG A 122 -14.20 4.24 18.81
CA ARG A 122 -14.81 5.56 18.77
C ARG A 122 -13.83 6.60 18.25
N TRP A 123 -14.21 7.20 17.13
CA TRP A 123 -13.54 8.35 16.54
C TRP A 123 -14.54 9.27 15.84
N THR A 124 -14.11 10.51 15.64
CA THR A 124 -14.71 11.45 14.69
C THR A 124 -13.67 11.87 13.66
N LEU A 125 -14.09 12.44 12.54
CA LEU A 125 -13.18 12.94 11.51
C LEU A 125 -13.03 14.44 11.63
N GLN A 126 -11.79 14.93 11.55
CA GLN A 126 -11.50 16.36 11.47
C GLN A 126 -10.71 16.70 10.22
N ASP A 127 -10.80 17.96 9.79
CA ASP A 127 -9.97 18.48 8.72
C ASP A 127 -8.49 18.49 9.13
N VAL A 128 -7.65 17.95 8.26
CA VAL A 128 -6.19 18.10 8.33
C VAL A 128 -5.66 18.48 6.96
N ARG A 129 -4.56 19.22 6.94
CA ARG A 129 -3.85 19.54 5.71
C ARG A 129 -2.54 18.76 5.68
N ARG A 130 -2.31 18.01 4.60
CA ARG A 130 -1.00 17.37 4.38
C ARG A 130 0.07 18.42 4.13
N GLY A 131 1.33 18.00 4.22
CA GLY A 131 2.47 18.83 3.92
C GLY A 131 2.54 19.26 2.45
N PRO A 132 3.59 20.01 2.10
CA PRO A 132 3.74 20.61 0.78
C PRO A 132 4.22 19.62 -0.30
N ASN A 133 4.41 18.35 0.07
CA ASN A 133 4.81 17.30 -0.84
C ASN A 133 3.60 16.73 -1.58
N SER A 134 3.80 16.36 -2.83
CA SER A 134 2.79 15.66 -3.63
C SER A 134 3.16 14.18 -3.80
N MET A 135 2.19 13.37 -4.22
CA MET A 135 2.39 11.92 -4.33
C MET A 135 1.87 11.39 -5.66
N LEU A 136 2.52 10.33 -6.17
CA LEU A 136 2.02 9.49 -7.24
C LEU A 136 1.97 8.04 -6.75
N SER A 137 0.75 7.53 -6.55
CA SER A 137 0.49 6.16 -6.09
C SER A 137 0.28 5.22 -7.28
N PHE A 138 0.80 4.00 -7.16
CA PHE A 138 0.64 2.87 -8.06
C PHE A 138 0.06 1.70 -7.24
N ALA A 139 -1.22 1.43 -7.43
CA ALA A 139 -1.91 0.29 -6.81
C ALA A 139 -2.23 -0.77 -7.86
N PHE A 140 -2.14 -2.04 -7.45
CA PHE A 140 -2.28 -3.17 -8.35
C PHE A 140 -3.41 -4.09 -7.87
N PRO A 141 -4.21 -4.69 -8.77
CA PRO A 141 -5.22 -5.65 -8.37
C PRO A 141 -4.61 -6.82 -7.60
N ASP A 142 -5.33 -7.29 -6.58
CA ASP A 142 -4.97 -8.43 -5.75
C ASP A 142 -3.57 -8.33 -5.09
N THR A 143 -2.94 -7.16 -5.12
CA THR A 143 -1.65 -6.88 -4.50
C THR A 143 -1.88 -6.03 -3.27
N PRO A 144 -1.47 -6.50 -2.08
CA PRO A 144 -1.79 -5.82 -0.84
C PRO A 144 -0.75 -4.77 -0.46
N TYR A 145 -0.39 -3.97 -1.45
CA TYR A 145 0.37 -2.77 -1.27
C TYR A 145 0.18 -1.84 -2.46
N ALA A 146 0.32 -0.54 -2.21
CA ALA A 146 0.60 0.45 -3.22
C ALA A 146 2.07 0.87 -3.13
N VAL A 147 2.66 1.26 -4.26
CA VAL A 147 3.93 1.98 -4.26
C VAL A 147 3.63 3.45 -4.52
N ILE A 148 4.06 4.32 -3.61
CA ILE A 148 3.82 5.75 -3.64
C ILE A 148 5.16 6.45 -3.83
N LEU A 149 5.25 7.32 -4.83
CA LEU A 149 6.41 8.19 -5.05
C LEU A 149 6.13 9.55 -4.41
N GLY A 150 7.04 10.00 -3.55
CA GLY A 150 6.99 11.31 -2.90
C GLY A 150 7.79 12.35 -3.68
N PHE A 151 7.17 13.49 -3.98
CA PHE A 151 7.82 14.64 -4.63
C PHE A 151 7.82 15.87 -3.72
N ASP A 152 8.97 16.54 -3.63
CA ASP A 152 9.12 17.77 -2.83
C ASP A 152 8.45 18.98 -3.52
N GLU A 153 8.51 20.16 -2.88
CA GLU A 153 7.97 21.42 -3.41
C GLU A 153 8.53 21.84 -4.78
N ARG A 154 9.70 21.31 -5.16
CA ARG A 154 10.35 21.57 -6.46
C ARG A 154 9.99 20.51 -7.50
N GLY A 155 9.21 19.50 -7.10
CA GLY A 155 8.88 18.34 -7.92
C GLY A 155 10.01 17.30 -7.98
N GLU A 156 11.00 17.36 -7.09
CA GLU A 156 12.07 16.37 -7.05
C GLU A 156 11.61 15.13 -6.30
N LEU A 157 11.79 13.96 -6.90
CA LEU A 157 11.53 12.67 -6.26
C LEU A 157 12.47 12.50 -5.07
N PHE A 158 11.91 12.32 -3.86
CA PHE A 158 12.70 12.14 -2.64
C PHE A 158 12.52 10.77 -1.98
N GLU A 159 11.50 10.00 -2.35
CA GLU A 159 11.32 8.62 -1.86
C GLU A 159 10.41 7.78 -2.77
N TYR A 160 10.61 6.46 -2.72
CA TYR A 160 9.55 5.49 -2.96
C TYR A 160 9.09 4.95 -1.60
N TYR A 161 7.79 4.74 -1.47
CA TYR A 161 7.13 4.30 -0.26
C TYR A 161 6.23 3.12 -0.61
N VAL A 162 6.39 1.98 0.03
CA VAL A 162 5.45 0.86 -0.11
C VAL A 162 4.45 1.00 1.03
N ASN A 163 3.22 1.37 0.70
CA ASN A 163 2.10 1.42 1.64
C ASN A 163 1.47 0.03 1.68
N LEU A 164 1.57 -0.68 2.80
CA LEU A 164 0.87 -1.97 2.91
C LEU A 164 -0.59 -1.72 3.22
N GLU A 165 -1.44 -2.20 2.33
CA GLU A 165 -2.87 -1.92 2.37
C GLU A 165 -3.66 -3.04 1.69
N GLU A 166 -4.97 -3.13 1.94
CA GLU A 166 -5.82 -3.98 1.13
C GLU A 166 -5.86 -3.47 -0.32
N PRO A 167 -5.96 -4.36 -1.33
CA PRO A 167 -6.12 -3.94 -2.71
C PRO A 167 -7.30 -2.96 -2.87
N LEU A 168 -7.07 -1.87 -3.59
CA LEU A 168 -8.08 -0.82 -3.77
C LEU A 168 -9.40 -1.38 -4.30
N THR A 169 -10.48 -1.14 -3.58
CA THR A 169 -11.84 -1.53 -3.95
C THR A 169 -12.61 -0.31 -4.44
N ARG A 170 -13.18 -0.36 -5.64
CA ARG A 170 -13.99 0.74 -6.18
C ARG A 170 -15.21 1.05 -5.32
N SER A 171 -15.48 2.34 -5.13
CA SER A 171 -16.66 2.87 -4.45
C SER A 171 -17.24 4.05 -5.22
N ALA A 172 -18.45 4.48 -4.86
CA ALA A 172 -19.07 5.64 -5.50
C ALA A 172 -18.27 6.95 -5.28
N ALA A 173 -17.43 6.99 -4.24
CA ALA A 173 -16.55 8.12 -3.94
C ALA A 173 -15.18 8.02 -4.64
N GLY A 174 -14.80 6.84 -5.13
CA GLY A 174 -13.46 6.57 -5.64
C GLY A 174 -12.99 5.17 -5.29
N PHE A 175 -12.06 5.08 -4.33
CA PHE A 175 -11.47 3.82 -3.89
C PHE A 175 -11.48 3.70 -2.37
N ASP A 176 -11.76 2.50 -1.91
CA ASP A 176 -11.73 2.09 -0.50
C ASP A 176 -10.58 1.09 -0.29
N THR A 177 -9.94 1.15 0.87
CA THR A 177 -8.89 0.23 1.29
C THR A 177 -8.87 0.11 2.82
N VAL A 178 -8.00 -0.73 3.36
CA VAL A 178 -7.68 -0.84 4.78
C VAL A 178 -6.16 -0.80 4.89
N ASP A 179 -5.66 0.10 5.73
CA ASP A 179 -4.22 0.24 5.98
C ASP A 179 -3.70 -0.89 6.90
N HIS A 180 -2.51 -1.42 6.62
CA HIS A 180 -1.88 -2.48 7.39
C HIS A 180 -0.80 -1.99 8.37
N LEU A 181 -0.66 -0.67 8.53
CA LEU A 181 0.20 0.08 9.46
C LEU A 181 1.71 -0.07 9.29
N LEU A 182 2.17 -1.09 8.58
CA LEU A 182 3.58 -1.34 8.34
C LEU A 182 3.94 -0.89 6.93
N ASP A 183 5.03 -0.14 6.80
CA ASP A 183 5.44 0.42 5.52
C ASP A 183 6.91 0.18 5.22
N VAL A 184 7.30 0.43 3.97
CA VAL A 184 8.69 0.42 3.54
C VAL A 184 9.06 1.74 2.88
N THR A 185 10.20 2.31 3.28
CA THR A 185 10.79 3.49 2.63
C THR A 185 12.03 3.10 1.83
N ILE A 186 12.16 3.68 0.64
CA ILE A 186 13.25 3.40 -0.31
C ILE A 186 13.75 4.77 -0.84
N PRO A 187 15.06 5.07 -0.77
CA PRO A 187 15.60 6.30 -1.31
C PRO A 187 15.47 6.36 -2.85
N PRO A 188 15.53 7.56 -3.46
CA PRO A 188 15.33 7.74 -4.90
C PRO A 188 16.32 6.95 -5.77
N ASP A 189 17.54 6.73 -5.26
CA ASP A 189 18.59 5.99 -5.93
C ASP A 189 18.42 4.46 -5.82
N ARG A 190 17.41 3.98 -5.09
CA ARG A 190 17.10 2.56 -4.88
C ARG A 190 18.29 1.78 -4.30
N SER A 191 19.13 2.44 -3.49
CA SER A 191 20.33 1.84 -2.89
C SER A 191 20.05 0.80 -1.79
N GLY A 192 18.83 0.77 -1.27
CA GLY A 192 18.38 -0.15 -0.23
C GLY A 192 16.95 0.18 0.19
N TRP A 193 16.49 -0.39 1.31
CA TRP A 193 15.17 -0.08 1.87
C TRP A 193 15.20 -0.22 3.40
N SER A 194 14.22 0.36 4.07
CA SER A 194 14.01 0.22 5.52
C SER A 194 12.53 0.09 5.86
N TRP A 195 12.22 -0.65 6.91
CA TRP A 195 10.89 -0.64 7.52
C TRP A 195 10.56 0.73 8.10
N LYS A 196 9.27 1.04 8.10
CA LYS A 196 8.69 2.20 8.75
C LYS A 196 7.45 1.77 9.53
N ASP A 197 7.24 2.42 10.67
CA ASP A 197 6.10 2.22 11.57
C ASP A 197 5.96 0.79 12.14
N GLU A 198 7.11 0.10 12.32
CA GLU A 198 7.16 -1.20 13.02
C GLU A 198 6.60 -1.11 14.45
N ASP A 199 6.76 0.04 15.12
CA ASP A 199 6.20 0.29 16.45
C ASP A 199 4.67 0.34 16.45
N GLU A 200 4.05 0.88 15.39
CA GLU A 200 2.60 0.89 15.23
C GLU A 200 2.05 -0.52 15.02
N LEU A 201 2.67 -1.31 14.14
CA LEU A 201 2.26 -2.71 13.94
C LEU A 201 2.42 -3.52 15.23
N LEU A 202 3.52 -3.34 15.97
CA LEU A 202 3.73 -4.02 17.26
C LEU A 202 2.65 -3.65 18.28
N GLU A 203 2.29 -2.36 18.38
CA GLU A 203 1.21 -1.92 19.26
C GLU A 203 -0.15 -2.48 18.81
N ALA A 204 -0.43 -2.50 17.50
CA ALA A 204 -1.67 -3.04 16.94
C ALA A 204 -1.83 -4.53 17.26
N VAL A 205 -0.77 -5.33 17.13
CA VAL A 205 -0.77 -6.74 17.52
C VAL A 205 -1.00 -6.89 19.03
N ALA A 206 -0.31 -6.11 19.85
CA ALA A 206 -0.48 -6.13 21.30
C ALA A 206 -1.92 -5.77 21.74
N ARG A 207 -2.61 -4.92 20.97
CA ARG A 207 -4.00 -4.53 21.18
C ARG A 207 -5.02 -5.50 20.54
N GLY A 208 -4.57 -6.52 19.82
CA GLY A 208 -5.43 -7.47 19.11
C GLY A 208 -6.18 -6.86 17.93
N ILE A 209 -5.68 -5.74 17.39
CA ILE A 209 -6.16 -5.13 16.13
C ILE A 209 -5.80 -6.04 14.95
N PHE A 210 -4.56 -6.53 14.97
CA PHE A 210 -4.04 -7.53 14.05
C PHE A 210 -3.49 -8.74 14.82
N THR A 211 -3.39 -9.87 14.15
CA THR A 211 -2.75 -11.07 14.70
C THR A 211 -1.25 -11.10 14.35
N GLU A 212 -0.49 -11.97 15.03
CA GLU A 212 0.90 -12.26 14.65
C GLU A 212 1.00 -12.86 13.22
N GLU A 213 -0.04 -13.58 12.77
CA GLU A 213 -0.12 -14.11 11.40
C GLU A 213 -0.24 -12.96 10.38
N ASP A 214 -1.10 -11.97 10.67
CA ASP A 214 -1.23 -10.76 9.85
C ASP A 214 0.09 -10.00 9.80
N ALA A 215 0.74 -9.79 10.95
CA ALA A 215 2.01 -9.09 11.03
C ALA A 215 3.14 -9.79 10.26
N ALA A 216 3.16 -11.13 10.23
CA ALA A 216 4.09 -11.90 9.40
C ALA A 216 3.77 -11.77 7.91
N TRP A 217 2.48 -11.76 7.56
CA TRP A 217 2.01 -11.57 6.21
C TRP A 217 2.34 -10.15 5.68
N PHE A 218 2.17 -9.10 6.49
CA PHE A 218 2.53 -7.73 6.13
C PHE A 218 4.03 -7.64 5.83
N ARG A 219 4.88 -8.20 6.68
CA ARG A 219 6.34 -8.23 6.43
C ARG A 219 6.68 -8.96 5.13
N PHE A 220 6.04 -10.08 4.84
CA PHE A 220 6.24 -10.79 3.58
C PHE A 220 5.93 -9.89 2.37
N TRP A 221 4.80 -9.17 2.39
CA TRP A 221 4.42 -8.29 1.28
C TRP A 221 5.22 -6.99 1.23
N GLY A 222 5.68 -6.47 2.36
CA GLY A 222 6.59 -5.32 2.39
C GLY A 222 7.93 -5.64 1.74
N GLU A 223 8.49 -6.81 2.02
CA GLU A 223 9.70 -7.30 1.32
C GLU A 223 9.44 -7.43 -0.18
N ARG A 224 8.26 -7.93 -0.59
CA ARG A 224 7.90 -8.04 -2.01
C ARG A 224 7.70 -6.69 -2.70
N GLY A 225 7.09 -5.73 -2.03
CA GLY A 225 6.97 -4.37 -2.56
C GLY A 225 8.33 -3.69 -2.68
N ALA A 226 9.24 -3.92 -1.72
CA ALA A 226 10.62 -3.46 -1.81
C ALA A 226 11.35 -4.09 -3.01
N GLU A 227 11.25 -5.40 -3.19
CA GLU A 227 11.81 -6.11 -4.34
C GLU A 227 11.25 -5.58 -5.68
N HIS A 228 9.95 -5.33 -5.77
CA HIS A 228 9.29 -4.77 -6.97
C HIS A 228 9.97 -3.46 -7.42
N VAL A 229 10.24 -2.55 -6.47
CA VAL A 229 10.91 -1.27 -6.76
C VAL A 229 12.40 -1.46 -7.05
N LEU A 230 13.12 -2.25 -6.23
CA LEU A 230 14.57 -2.44 -6.36
C LEU A 230 14.97 -3.17 -7.64
N LEU A 231 14.20 -4.19 -8.03
CA LEU A 231 14.40 -4.93 -9.28
C LEU A 231 13.91 -4.15 -10.51
N GLN A 232 13.29 -2.98 -10.30
CA GLN A 232 12.76 -2.13 -11.35
C GLN A 232 11.76 -2.90 -12.23
N GLU A 233 10.92 -3.73 -11.61
CA GLU A 233 9.86 -4.41 -12.34
C GLU A 233 8.82 -3.38 -12.80
N PRO A 234 8.16 -3.58 -13.96
CA PRO A 234 7.19 -2.62 -14.45
C PRO A 234 6.07 -2.32 -13.44
N PRO A 235 5.72 -1.05 -13.20
CA PRO A 235 6.06 0.12 -14.02
C PRO A 235 7.35 0.86 -13.61
N PHE A 236 8.11 0.36 -12.64
CA PHE A 236 9.32 1.02 -12.10
C PHE A 236 10.58 0.83 -12.95
N ASP A 237 10.46 0.12 -14.08
CA ASP A 237 11.43 0.06 -15.18
C ASP A 237 11.60 1.41 -15.91
N ARG A 238 10.70 2.36 -15.65
CA ARG A 238 10.71 3.72 -16.18
C ARG A 238 11.27 4.74 -15.20
N ASP A 239 11.76 5.85 -15.73
CA ASP A 239 12.15 7.03 -14.95
C ASP A 239 10.92 7.88 -14.61
N TRP A 240 10.45 7.75 -13.37
CA TRP A 240 9.34 8.54 -12.83
C TRP A 240 9.78 9.85 -12.16
N SER A 241 11.09 10.11 -12.01
CA SER A 241 11.58 11.34 -11.34
C SER A 241 11.14 12.63 -12.06
N ARG A 242 10.87 12.50 -13.36
CA ARG A 242 10.41 13.58 -14.24
C ARG A 242 8.90 13.71 -14.33
N TRP A 243 8.15 12.82 -13.70
CA TRP A 243 6.70 12.88 -13.72
C TRP A 243 6.21 14.19 -13.07
N ARG A 244 5.21 14.82 -13.68
CA ARG A 244 4.52 15.99 -13.14
C ARG A 244 3.03 15.83 -13.37
N PRO A 245 2.17 16.35 -12.47
CA PRO A 245 0.75 16.39 -12.71
C PRO A 245 0.43 17.27 -13.93
N GLU A 246 -0.68 16.98 -14.61
CA GLU A 246 -1.20 17.86 -15.66
C GLU A 246 -1.72 19.17 -15.02
N PRO A 247 -1.68 20.30 -15.76
CA PRO A 247 -2.18 21.58 -15.24
C PRO A 247 -3.63 21.50 -14.76
N GLY A 248 -3.88 21.96 -13.53
CA GLY A 248 -5.20 21.98 -12.90
C GLY A 248 -5.47 20.81 -11.95
N TRP A 249 -4.55 19.86 -11.83
CA TRP A 249 -4.65 18.75 -10.88
C TRP A 249 -4.20 19.12 -9.46
N GLU A 250 -3.53 20.26 -9.30
CA GLU A 250 -2.89 20.68 -8.04
C GLU A 250 -3.88 21.13 -6.96
N ASP A 251 -5.09 21.52 -7.35
CA ASP A 251 -6.13 22.07 -6.46
C ASP A 251 -7.26 21.08 -6.12
N ALA A 252 -7.07 19.79 -6.43
CA ALA A 252 -8.08 18.78 -6.17
C ALA A 252 -8.40 18.65 -4.66
N ASP A 253 -9.69 18.55 -4.36
CA ASP A 253 -10.22 18.43 -3.00
C ASP A 253 -11.17 17.22 -2.90
N LEU A 254 -11.49 16.80 -1.69
CA LEU A 254 -12.39 15.67 -1.48
C LEU A 254 -13.72 15.91 -2.22
N PRO A 255 -14.19 14.94 -3.05
CA PRO A 255 -15.44 15.08 -3.75
C PRO A 255 -16.60 15.12 -2.76
N GLY A 256 -17.68 15.83 -3.08
CA GLY A 256 -18.79 16.07 -2.13
C GLY A 256 -19.51 14.83 -1.61
N ASN A 257 -19.22 13.65 -2.15
CA ASN A 257 -19.76 12.35 -1.76
C ASN A 257 -18.76 11.47 -1.00
N TRP A 258 -17.62 12.01 -0.55
CA TRP A 258 -16.56 11.24 0.10
C TRP A 258 -17.02 10.50 1.38
N ASP A 259 -17.97 11.09 2.12
CA ASP A 259 -18.45 10.61 3.42
C ASP A 259 -19.67 9.69 3.32
N LEU A 260 -20.11 9.35 2.10
CA LEU A 260 -21.16 8.35 1.91
C LEU A 260 -20.75 7.03 2.57
N ALA A 261 -21.68 6.39 3.28
CA ALA A 261 -21.41 5.10 3.90
C ALA A 261 -20.84 4.10 2.86
N PRO A 262 -19.79 3.34 3.20
CA PRO A 262 -19.29 2.27 2.34
C PRO A 262 -20.43 1.32 1.96
N GLY A 263 -20.53 0.99 0.67
CA GLY A 263 -21.58 0.12 0.11
C GLY A 263 -21.29 -1.37 0.24
#